data_AF-A0A7G7LB61-F1
#
_entry.id   AF-A0A7G7LB61-F1
#
_cell.length_a   1.000
_cell.length_b   1.000
_cell.length_c   1.000
_cell.angle_alpha   90.00
_cell.angle_beta   90.00
_cell.angle_gamma   90.00
#
_symmetry.space_group_name_H-M   'P 1'
#
loop_
_entity.id
_entity.type
_entity.pdbx_description
1 polymer ?
#
loop_
_entity_poly.entity_id
_entity_poly.type
_entity_poly.pdbx_seq_one_letter_code
_entity_poly.pdbx_strand_id
1 'polypeptide(L)'
;MWALVGLALGLFSLGFLVRWRCAVGSCPLPGREWIVDLDAIGGLPRLFTTAVFAATAVAAAVAAVQTRGTSRLWWSAVTAIGAGLVFAKLVSAHSVLETSDGTTLTLLVGTVCTVVGLPALWAAGRAWGVAGSGLVVLGLAVYAVAALGLDVVTRTVAVVQPQPLPLTAATFVEELGEALTAVALLGAVARARARRRLGGRGQHAGSGRLSRTGS
;
A
#
# COMPACT_ATOMS: atom_id res chain seq x y z
N MET A 1 -1.96 7.06 12.60
CA MET A 1 -2.24 5.66 12.21
C MET A 1 -3.67 5.30 12.54
N TRP A 2 -4.09 5.28 13.81
CA TRP A 2 -5.48 4.97 14.19
C TRP A 2 -6.55 5.83 13.49
N ALA A 3 -6.31 7.14 13.35
CA ALA A 3 -7.22 8.00 12.59
C ALA A 3 -7.36 7.58 11.12
N LEU A 4 -6.29 7.10 10.47
CA LEU A 4 -6.35 6.62 9.08
C LEU A 4 -7.09 5.28 9.00
N VAL A 5 -6.89 4.40 9.98
CA VAL A 5 -7.64 3.13 10.06
C VAL A 5 -9.13 3.39 10.25
N GLY A 6 -9.50 4.27 11.18
CA GLY A 6 -10.90 4.66 11.41
C GLY A 6 -11.52 5.33 10.18
N LEU A 7 -10.77 6.21 9.50
CA LEU A 7 -11.22 6.83 8.25
C LEU A 7 -11.43 5.80 7.15
N ALA A 8 -10.52 4.84 6.96
CA ALA A 8 -10.70 3.76 5.99
C ALA A 8 -11.97 2.97 6.32
N LEU A 9 -12.09 2.45 7.54
CA LEU A 9 -13.27 1.70 7.97
C LEU A 9 -14.57 2.47 7.71
N GLY A 10 -14.61 3.76 8.03
CA GLY A 10 -15.77 4.61 7.76
C GLY A 10 -16.09 4.75 6.27
N LEU A 11 -15.10 5.09 5.44
CA LEU A 11 -15.27 5.29 3.99
C LEU A 11 -15.71 4.01 3.28
N PHE A 12 -15.02 2.89 3.52
CA PHE A 12 -15.34 1.61 2.87
C PHE A 12 -16.67 1.05 3.37
N SER A 13 -16.99 1.17 4.67
CA SER A 13 -18.29 0.70 5.19
C SER A 13 -19.45 1.53 4.63
N LEU A 14 -19.26 2.85 4.49
CA LEU A 14 -20.26 3.72 3.86
C LEU A 14 -20.50 3.32 2.39
N GLY A 15 -19.43 3.09 1.63
CA GLY A 15 -19.52 2.63 0.24
C GLY A 15 -20.24 1.29 0.11
N PHE A 16 -19.89 0.32 0.97
CA PHE A 16 -20.55 -0.97 1.04
C PHE A 16 -22.05 -0.84 1.35
N LEU A 17 -22.42 -0.02 2.34
CA LEU A 17 -23.83 0.19 2.72
C LEU A 17 -24.64 0.83 1.59
N VAL A 18 -24.08 1.81 0.88
CA VAL A 18 -24.75 2.44 -0.27
C VAL A 18 -24.97 1.41 -1.38
N ARG A 19 -23.93 0.67 -1.76
CA ARG A 19 -24.01 -0.36 -2.81
C ARG A 19 -24.95 -1.50 -2.43
N TRP A 20 -24.94 -1.94 -1.18
CA TRP A 20 -25.89 -2.91 -0.63
C TRP A 20 -27.34 -2.43 -0.78
N ARG A 21 -27.65 -1.19 -0.38
CA ARG A 21 -29.01 -0.66 -0.50
C ARG A 21 -29.47 -0.51 -1.96
N CYS A 22 -28.58 -0.08 -2.85
CA CYS A 22 -28.88 -0.01 -4.27
C CYS A 22 -29.15 -1.42 -4.85
N ALA A 23 -28.42 -2.46 -4.40
CA ALA A 23 -28.66 -3.84 -4.81
C ALA A 23 -29.99 -4.43 -4.32
N VAL A 24 -30.49 -4.01 -3.15
CA VAL A 24 -31.76 -4.49 -2.57
C VAL A 24 -32.98 -3.71 -3.09
N GLY A 25 -32.79 -2.53 -3.70
CA GLY A 25 -33.81 -1.87 -4.52
C GLY A 25 -34.01 -0.38 -4.28
N SER A 26 -33.46 0.22 -3.23
CA SER A 26 -33.56 1.67 -2.99
C SER A 26 -32.18 2.29 -2.96
N CYS A 27 -31.83 3.06 -3.98
CA CYS A 27 -30.53 3.72 -4.05
C CYS A 27 -30.61 5.12 -3.42
N PRO A 28 -29.95 5.36 -2.26
CA PRO A 28 -30.14 6.59 -1.50
C PRO A 28 -29.47 7.83 -2.13
N LEU A 29 -28.61 7.65 -3.14
CA LEU A 29 -27.78 8.71 -3.72
C LEU A 29 -27.81 8.67 -5.25
N PRO A 30 -28.96 8.91 -5.91
CA PRO A 30 -29.04 8.88 -7.36
C PRO A 30 -28.13 9.93 -8.01
N GLY A 31 -27.25 9.50 -8.92
CA GLY A 31 -26.30 10.33 -9.65
C GLY A 31 -25.04 10.75 -8.88
N ARG A 32 -24.87 10.30 -7.63
CA ARG A 32 -23.70 10.59 -6.78
C ARG A 32 -23.10 9.35 -6.12
N GLU A 33 -23.62 8.18 -6.42
CA GLU A 33 -23.14 6.89 -5.96
C GLU A 33 -21.65 6.68 -6.28
N TRP A 34 -21.17 7.21 -7.40
CA TRP A 34 -19.77 7.11 -7.83
C TRP A 34 -18.76 7.68 -6.82
N ILE A 35 -19.16 8.64 -5.98
CA ILE A 35 -18.27 9.26 -4.98
C ILE A 35 -17.92 8.26 -3.87
N VAL A 36 -18.86 7.41 -3.51
CA VAL A 36 -18.75 6.44 -2.41
C VAL A 36 -18.65 5.00 -2.88
N ASP A 37 -18.80 4.77 -4.19
CA ASP A 37 -18.60 3.44 -4.76
C ASP A 37 -17.15 2.97 -4.52
N LEU A 38 -17.04 1.69 -4.22
CA LEU A 38 -15.82 1.06 -3.72
C LEU A 38 -14.72 1.04 -4.78
N ASP A 39 -15.10 0.92 -6.05
CA ASP A 39 -14.17 0.76 -7.18
C ASP A 39 -14.29 1.88 -8.23
N ALA A 40 -15.23 2.81 -8.06
CA ALA A 40 -15.44 3.87 -9.04
C ALA A 40 -14.18 4.73 -9.24
N ILE A 41 -13.97 5.13 -10.49
CA ILE A 41 -12.89 6.04 -10.88
C ILE A 41 -13.09 7.37 -10.16
N GLY A 42 -12.12 7.77 -9.35
CA GLY A 42 -12.21 8.98 -8.54
C GLY A 42 -13.11 8.85 -7.30
N GLY A 43 -13.60 7.64 -6.97
CA GLY A 43 -14.30 7.37 -5.73
C GLY A 43 -13.41 7.62 -4.51
N LEU A 44 -14.00 8.13 -3.43
CA LEU A 44 -13.31 8.45 -2.18
C LEU A 44 -12.51 7.27 -1.60
N PRO A 45 -13.03 6.02 -1.55
CA PRO A 45 -12.27 4.91 -1.01
C PRO A 45 -10.99 4.63 -1.80
N ARG A 46 -11.06 4.68 -3.13
CA ARG A 46 -9.91 4.49 -4.03
C ARG A 46 -8.90 5.63 -3.93
N LEU A 47 -9.37 6.88 -3.86
CA LEU A 47 -8.52 8.06 -3.65
C LEU A 47 -7.80 8.00 -2.30
N PHE A 48 -8.47 7.51 -1.25
CA PHE A 48 -7.85 7.31 0.06
C PHE A 48 -6.66 6.36 -0.03
N THR A 49 -6.85 5.15 -0.57
CA THR A 49 -5.76 4.17 -0.69
C THR A 49 -4.61 4.70 -1.56
N THR A 50 -4.95 5.36 -2.67
CA THR A 50 -3.97 6.00 -3.56
C THR A 50 -3.14 7.07 -2.83
N ALA A 51 -3.80 7.93 -2.05
CA ALA A 51 -3.12 8.96 -1.26
C ALA A 51 -2.20 8.37 -0.19
N VAL A 52 -2.59 7.23 0.42
CA VAL A 52 -1.74 6.51 1.38
C VAL A 52 -0.49 5.94 0.70
N PHE A 53 -0.59 5.38 -0.51
CA PHE A 53 0.59 4.97 -1.27
C PHE A 53 1.46 6.15 -1.68
N ALA A 54 0.86 7.26 -2.12
CA ALA A 54 1.61 8.46 -2.45
C ALA A 54 2.39 8.98 -1.23
N ALA A 55 1.76 9.04 -0.06
CA ALA A 55 2.43 9.41 1.19
C ALA A 55 3.57 8.45 1.54
N THR A 56 3.39 7.14 1.29
CA THR A 56 4.43 6.11 1.49
C THR A 56 5.61 6.33 0.55
N ALA A 57 5.36 6.55 -0.74
CA ALA A 57 6.37 6.80 -1.75
C ALA A 57 7.17 8.08 -1.46
N VAL A 58 6.48 9.17 -1.09
CA VAL A 58 7.10 10.43 -0.68
C VAL A 58 7.95 10.24 0.58
N ALA A 59 7.45 9.53 1.58
CA ALA A 59 8.21 9.26 2.80
C ALA A 59 9.49 8.46 2.50
N ALA A 60 9.41 7.46 1.62
CA ALA A 60 10.56 6.71 1.14
C ALA A 60 11.52 7.58 0.32
N ALA A 61 11.01 8.49 -0.52
CA ALA A 61 11.83 9.37 -1.34
C ALA A 61 12.63 10.36 -0.46
N VAL A 62 11.98 10.94 0.55
CA VAL A 62 12.64 11.79 1.53
C VAL A 62 13.72 11.00 2.29
N ALA A 63 13.48 9.72 2.57
CA ALA A 63 14.51 8.86 3.16
C ALA A 63 15.67 8.59 2.19
N ALA A 64 15.40 8.41 0.90
CA ALA A 64 16.43 8.22 -0.12
C ALA A 64 17.34 9.45 -0.21
N VAL A 65 16.79 10.66 -0.31
CA VAL A 65 17.59 11.90 -0.41
C VAL A 65 18.40 12.20 0.84
N GLN A 66 17.96 11.72 2.02
CA GLN A 66 18.66 11.90 3.30
C GLN A 66 19.75 10.84 3.55
N THR A 67 19.89 9.84 2.68
CA THR A 67 20.86 8.75 2.84
C THR A 67 21.91 8.76 1.74
N ARG A 68 23.08 8.20 2.02
CA ARG A 68 24.18 8.03 1.07
C ARG A 68 24.50 6.55 0.87
N GLY A 69 25.25 6.25 -0.20
CA GLY A 69 25.70 4.90 -0.52
C GLY A 69 24.56 3.94 -0.88
N THR A 70 24.75 2.66 -0.58
CA THR A 70 23.83 1.57 -0.94
C THR A 70 22.46 1.69 -0.27
N SER A 71 22.40 2.26 0.94
CA SER A 71 21.13 2.56 1.61
C SER A 71 20.22 3.45 0.76
N ARG A 72 20.78 4.41 0.00
CA ARG A 72 19.99 5.28 -0.89
C ARG A 72 19.30 4.46 -1.98
N LEU A 73 20.00 3.51 -2.59
CA LEU A 73 19.45 2.63 -3.62
C LEU A 73 18.27 1.81 -3.08
N TRP A 74 18.38 1.31 -1.85
CA TRP A 74 17.29 0.59 -1.20
C TRP A 74 16.04 1.45 -1.02
N TRP A 75 16.20 2.69 -0.52
CA TRP A 75 15.06 3.61 -0.37
C TRP A 75 14.49 4.06 -1.71
N SER A 76 15.34 4.25 -2.73
CA SER A 76 14.89 4.51 -4.10
C SER A 76 14.06 3.37 -4.66
N ALA A 77 14.43 2.12 -4.39
CA ALA A 77 13.62 0.96 -4.77
C ALA A 77 12.25 0.96 -4.08
N VAL A 78 12.18 1.25 -2.78
CA VAL A 78 10.89 1.40 -2.06
C VAL A 78 10.06 2.55 -2.62
N THR A 79 10.67 3.68 -2.98
CA THR A 79 10.00 4.79 -3.67
C THR A 79 9.43 4.35 -5.01
N ALA A 80 10.21 3.63 -5.82
CA ALA A 80 9.77 3.14 -7.12
C ALA A 80 8.59 2.17 -6.99
N ILE A 81 8.63 1.25 -6.00
CA ILE A 81 7.50 0.36 -5.69
C ILE A 81 6.27 1.18 -5.29
N GLY A 82 6.40 2.13 -4.36
CA GLY A 82 5.29 2.98 -3.93
C GLY A 82 4.69 3.79 -5.09
N ALA A 83 5.52 4.34 -5.98
CA ALA A 83 5.07 5.03 -7.18
C ALA A 83 4.36 4.09 -8.15
N GLY A 84 4.86 2.86 -8.33
CA GLY A 84 4.20 1.82 -9.11
C GLY A 84 2.82 1.46 -8.56
N LEU A 85 2.65 1.40 -7.23
CA LEU A 85 1.35 1.16 -6.59
C LEU A 85 0.37 2.32 -6.80
N VAL A 86 0.84 3.56 -6.71
CA VAL A 86 0.03 4.75 -7.06
C VAL A 86 -0.42 4.66 -8.51
N PHE A 87 0.50 4.38 -9.43
CA PHE A 87 0.19 4.24 -10.84
C PHE A 87 -0.80 3.10 -11.09
N ALA A 88 -0.62 1.94 -10.46
CA ALA A 88 -1.55 0.82 -10.57
C ALA A 88 -2.96 1.21 -10.12
N LYS A 89 -3.12 1.90 -8.99
CA LYS A 89 -4.44 2.37 -8.53
C LYS A 89 -5.07 3.43 -9.46
N LEU A 90 -4.26 4.29 -10.08
CA LEU A 90 -4.72 5.29 -11.05
C LEU A 90 -5.06 4.70 -12.42
N VAL A 91 -4.32 3.70 -12.91
CA VAL A 91 -4.48 3.11 -14.25
C VAL A 91 -5.43 1.92 -14.27
N SER A 92 -5.59 1.20 -13.16
CA SER A 92 -6.66 0.20 -13.04
C SER A 92 -8.06 0.83 -13.27
N ALA A 93 -8.18 2.16 -13.16
CA ALA A 93 -9.37 2.90 -13.59
C ALA A 93 -9.52 3.00 -15.13
N HIS A 94 -8.42 3.10 -15.88
CA HIS A 94 -8.43 3.23 -17.35
C HIS A 94 -8.46 1.88 -18.07
N SER A 95 -7.84 0.83 -17.51
CA SER A 95 -7.71 -0.48 -18.16
C SER A 95 -9.03 -1.26 -18.31
N VAL A 96 -10.05 -0.95 -17.50
CA VAL A 96 -11.38 -1.57 -17.63
C VAL A 96 -12.09 -1.10 -18.91
N LEU A 97 -11.66 0.03 -19.49
CA LEU A 97 -12.24 0.58 -20.72
C LEU A 97 -11.61 0.05 -22.02
N GLU A 98 -10.48 -0.68 -22.00
CA GLU A 98 -9.77 -0.98 -23.26
C GLU A 98 -9.58 -2.46 -23.67
N THR A 99 -9.43 -3.49 -22.84
CA THR A 99 -9.40 -4.91 -23.34
C THR A 99 -9.24 -5.96 -22.23
N SER A 100 -9.81 -7.16 -22.43
CA SER A 100 -9.75 -8.32 -21.50
C SER A 100 -8.35 -8.93 -21.27
N ASP A 101 -7.33 -8.59 -22.06
CA ASP A 101 -6.03 -9.28 -22.01
C ASP A 101 -5.05 -8.77 -20.93
N GLY A 102 -5.28 -7.59 -20.35
CA GLY A 102 -4.36 -6.96 -19.40
C GLY A 102 -4.34 -7.58 -18.00
N THR A 103 -5.41 -8.26 -17.61
CA THR A 103 -5.65 -8.75 -16.25
C THR A 103 -4.69 -9.87 -15.85
N THR A 104 -4.49 -10.84 -16.75
CA THR A 104 -3.57 -11.97 -16.53
C THR A 104 -2.12 -11.50 -16.48
N LEU A 105 -1.75 -10.57 -17.36
CA LEU A 105 -0.41 -9.98 -17.38
C LEU A 105 -0.12 -9.22 -16.08
N THR A 106 -1.07 -8.43 -15.59
CA THR A 106 -0.93 -7.67 -14.34
C THR A 106 -0.74 -8.60 -13.15
N LEU A 107 -1.52 -9.68 -13.05
CA LEU A 107 -1.37 -10.68 -12.00
C LEU A 107 0.00 -11.37 -12.07
N LEU A 108 0.44 -11.75 -13.28
CA LEU A 108 1.72 -12.42 -13.49
C LEU A 108 2.89 -11.51 -13.12
N VAL A 109 2.89 -10.26 -13.60
CA VAL A 109 3.90 -9.26 -13.26
C VAL A 109 3.92 -8.99 -11.75
N GLY A 110 2.75 -8.78 -11.14
CA GLY A 110 2.62 -8.56 -9.70
C GLY A 110 3.15 -9.75 -8.88
N THR A 111 2.87 -10.98 -9.32
CA THR A 111 3.36 -12.21 -8.68
C THR A 111 4.87 -12.33 -8.80
N VAL A 112 5.45 -12.14 -9.99
CA VAL A 112 6.90 -12.19 -10.20
C VAL A 112 7.61 -11.10 -9.38
N CYS A 113 7.11 -9.86 -9.41
CA CYS A 113 7.64 -8.78 -8.59
C CYS A 113 7.58 -9.09 -7.09
N THR A 114 6.54 -9.80 -6.64
CA THR A 114 6.40 -10.19 -5.22
C THR A 114 7.37 -11.31 -4.85
N VAL A 115 7.37 -12.41 -5.62
CA VAL A 115 8.14 -13.63 -5.33
C VAL A 115 9.64 -13.40 -5.49
N VAL A 116 10.07 -12.57 -6.45
CA VAL A 116 11.49 -12.29 -6.71
C VAL A 116 11.92 -10.97 -6.08
N GLY A 117 11.12 -9.92 -6.27
CA GLY A 117 11.48 -8.56 -5.85
C GLY A 117 11.50 -8.39 -4.33
N LEU A 118 10.57 -8.97 -3.57
CA LEU A 118 10.57 -8.84 -2.10
C LEU A 118 11.76 -9.55 -1.44
N PRO A 119 12.11 -10.81 -1.81
CA PRO A 119 13.32 -11.44 -1.29
C PRO A 119 14.59 -10.70 -1.68
N ALA A 120 14.68 -10.18 -2.91
CA ALA A 120 15.82 -9.37 -3.33
C ALA A 120 15.94 -8.08 -2.50
N LEU A 121 14.82 -7.37 -2.30
CA LEU A 121 14.76 -6.16 -1.48
C LEU A 121 15.08 -6.46 0.00
N TRP A 122 14.61 -7.58 0.54
CA TRP A 122 14.94 -8.05 1.88
C TRP A 122 16.44 -8.33 2.02
N ALA A 123 17.00 -9.13 1.11
CA ALA A 123 18.40 -9.50 1.11
C ALA A 123 19.30 -8.27 1.01
N ALA A 124 19.00 -7.35 0.09
CA ALA A 124 19.69 -6.08 -0.04
C ALA A 124 19.57 -5.22 1.23
N GLY A 125 18.38 -5.14 1.82
CA GLY A 125 18.14 -4.41 3.06
C GLY A 125 18.94 -4.93 4.24
N ARG A 126 19.13 -6.26 4.33
CA ARG A 126 20.00 -6.90 5.33
C ARG A 126 21.48 -6.67 5.02
N ALA A 127 21.91 -6.93 3.79
CA ALA A 127 23.30 -6.80 3.35
C ALA A 127 23.84 -5.37 3.52
N TRP A 128 22.99 -4.36 3.33
CA TRP A 128 23.36 -2.95 3.44
C TRP A 128 23.01 -2.33 4.80
N GLY A 129 22.60 -3.12 5.79
CA GLY A 129 22.35 -2.66 7.16
C GLY A 129 21.23 -1.61 7.28
N VAL A 130 20.22 -1.63 6.40
CA VAL A 130 19.18 -0.61 6.37
C VAL A 130 18.24 -0.78 7.56
N ALA A 131 18.32 0.16 8.52
CA ALA A 131 17.51 0.09 9.73
C ALA A 131 16.00 0.10 9.43
N GLY A 132 15.31 -0.93 9.94
CA GLY A 132 13.87 -1.11 9.74
C GLY A 132 13.46 -1.68 8.40
N SER A 133 14.41 -2.13 7.56
CA SER A 133 14.13 -2.79 6.27
C SER A 133 13.13 -3.93 6.41
N GLY A 134 13.27 -4.74 7.47
CA GLY A 134 12.42 -5.89 7.62
C GLY A 134 10.94 -5.58 7.88
N LEU A 135 10.65 -4.48 8.59
CA LEU A 135 9.25 -4.05 8.79
C LEU A 135 8.62 -3.57 7.49
N VAL A 136 9.39 -2.86 6.65
CA VAL A 136 8.90 -2.35 5.36
C VAL A 136 8.63 -3.49 4.40
N VAL A 137 9.55 -4.45 4.29
CA VAL A 137 9.36 -5.61 3.41
C VAL A 137 8.20 -6.49 3.90
N LEU A 138 8.06 -6.69 5.21
CA LEU A 138 6.90 -7.40 5.76
C LEU A 138 5.60 -6.65 5.40
N GLY A 139 5.57 -5.32 5.53
CA GLY A 139 4.42 -4.51 5.13
C GLY A 139 4.08 -4.66 3.63
N LEU A 140 5.10 -4.67 2.78
CA LEU A 140 4.92 -4.91 1.34
C LEU A 140 4.42 -6.33 1.04
N ALA A 141 4.94 -7.34 1.74
CA ALA A 141 4.51 -8.73 1.59
C ALA A 141 3.05 -8.91 2.02
N VAL A 142 2.66 -8.33 3.16
CA VAL A 142 1.29 -8.36 3.65
C VAL A 142 0.35 -7.63 2.68
N TYR A 143 0.77 -6.47 2.15
CA TYR A 143 0.02 -5.78 1.11
C TYR A 143 -0.13 -6.64 -0.16
N ALA A 144 0.94 -7.27 -0.64
CA ALA A 144 0.89 -8.10 -1.84
C ALA A 144 -0.03 -9.32 -1.66
N VAL A 145 -0.02 -9.94 -0.48
CA VAL A 145 -0.96 -11.04 -0.15
C VAL A 145 -2.39 -10.54 -0.13
N ALA A 146 -2.65 -9.37 0.47
CA ALA A 146 -3.99 -8.78 0.46
C ALA A 146 -4.44 -8.47 -0.97
N ALA A 147 -3.65 -7.74 -1.74
CA ALA A 147 -4.01 -7.33 -3.10
C ALA A 147 -4.21 -8.53 -4.04
N LEU A 148 -3.23 -9.43 -4.15
CA LEU A 148 -3.30 -10.57 -5.07
C LEU A 148 -4.28 -11.65 -4.57
N GLY A 149 -4.29 -11.90 -3.26
CA GLY A 149 -5.14 -12.94 -2.68
C GLY A 149 -6.62 -12.56 -2.70
N LEU A 150 -6.94 -11.31 -2.34
CA LEU A 150 -8.34 -10.84 -2.32
C LEU A 150 -8.88 -10.62 -3.74
N ASP A 151 -8.07 -10.17 -4.70
CA ASP A 151 -8.46 -10.13 -6.13
C ASP A 151 -8.87 -11.51 -6.65
N VAL A 152 -8.10 -12.56 -6.33
CA VAL A 152 -8.47 -13.95 -6.70
C VAL A 152 -9.77 -14.38 -6.03
N VAL A 153 -9.99 -14.03 -4.76
CA VAL A 153 -11.23 -14.33 -4.05
C VAL A 153 -12.42 -13.61 -4.69
N THR A 154 -12.32 -12.31 -4.97
CA THR A 154 -13.39 -11.54 -5.60
C THR A 154 -13.74 -12.06 -6.98
N ARG A 155 -12.74 -12.41 -7.81
CA ARG A 155 -12.98 -13.07 -9.11
C ARG A 155 -13.66 -14.42 -8.96
N THR A 156 -13.23 -15.23 -8.00
CA THR A 156 -13.85 -16.53 -7.74
C THR A 156 -15.32 -16.35 -7.32
N VAL A 157 -15.61 -15.36 -6.48
CA VAL A 157 -16.99 -15.00 -6.10
C VAL A 157 -17.78 -14.54 -7.33
N ALA A 158 -17.20 -13.72 -8.20
CA ALA A 158 -17.85 -13.28 -9.43
C ALA A 158 -18.24 -14.46 -10.36
N VAL A 159 -17.43 -15.53 -10.39
CA VAL A 159 -17.70 -16.73 -11.20
C VAL A 159 -18.71 -17.66 -10.52
N VAL A 160 -18.58 -17.91 -9.21
CA VAL A 160 -19.36 -18.93 -8.48
C VAL A 160 -20.70 -18.37 -7.97
N GLN A 161 -20.74 -17.10 -7.58
CA GLN A 161 -21.90 -16.41 -7.01
C GLN A 161 -22.06 -15.00 -7.62
N PRO A 162 -22.53 -14.91 -8.88
CA PRO A 162 -22.64 -13.63 -9.59
C PRO A 162 -23.74 -12.71 -9.06
N GLN A 163 -24.39 -13.06 -7.94
CA GLN A 163 -25.41 -12.21 -7.35
C GLN A 163 -24.75 -10.92 -6.82
N PRO A 164 -25.45 -9.77 -6.88
CA PRO A 164 -24.87 -8.47 -6.50
C PRO A 164 -24.32 -8.40 -5.07
N LEU A 165 -24.94 -9.12 -4.13
CA LEU A 165 -24.61 -9.04 -2.70
C LEU A 165 -23.28 -9.76 -2.36
N PRO A 166 -23.06 -11.05 -2.70
CA PRO A 166 -21.76 -11.71 -2.55
C PRO A 166 -20.63 -10.92 -3.21
N LEU A 167 -20.84 -10.45 -4.45
CA LEU A 167 -19.82 -9.69 -5.18
C LEU A 167 -19.49 -8.37 -4.47
N THR A 168 -20.49 -7.62 -4.02
CA THR A 168 -20.29 -6.37 -3.27
C THR A 168 -19.56 -6.60 -1.95
N ALA A 169 -19.85 -7.71 -1.26
CA ALA A 169 -19.14 -8.07 -0.03
C ALA A 169 -17.68 -8.45 -0.29
N ALA A 170 -17.41 -9.21 -1.36
CA ALA A 170 -16.05 -9.57 -1.75
C ALA A 170 -15.22 -8.34 -2.11
N THR A 171 -15.75 -7.45 -2.97
CA THR A 171 -15.11 -6.17 -3.32
C THR A 171 -14.86 -5.29 -2.09
N PHE A 172 -15.80 -5.25 -1.13
CA PHE A 172 -15.58 -4.51 0.11
C PHE A 172 -14.41 -5.06 0.92
N VAL A 173 -14.32 -6.38 1.09
CA VAL A 173 -13.22 -7.02 1.84
C VAL A 173 -11.90 -6.81 1.13
N GLU A 174 -11.87 -6.94 -0.20
CA GLU A 174 -10.71 -6.68 -1.04
C GLU A 174 -10.18 -5.25 -0.86
N GLU A 175 -11.02 -4.26 -1.19
CA GLU A 175 -10.59 -2.86 -1.19
C GLU A 175 -10.27 -2.35 0.22
N LEU A 176 -11.02 -2.77 1.24
CA LEU A 176 -10.70 -2.45 2.64
C LEU A 176 -9.39 -3.12 3.08
N GLY A 177 -9.19 -4.39 2.72
CA GLY A 177 -7.98 -5.14 3.04
C GLY A 177 -6.73 -4.47 2.46
N GLU A 178 -6.78 -4.06 1.20
CA GLU A 178 -5.72 -3.28 0.57
C GLU A 178 -5.49 -1.93 1.28
N ALA A 179 -6.55 -1.20 1.62
CA ALA A 179 -6.44 0.08 2.31
C ALA A 179 -5.77 -0.05 3.69
N LEU A 180 -6.17 -1.05 4.48
CA LEU A 180 -5.62 -1.28 5.82
C LEU A 180 -4.15 -1.69 5.76
N THR A 181 -3.79 -2.54 4.81
CA THR A 181 -2.40 -2.96 4.61
C THR A 181 -1.52 -1.83 4.04
N ALA A 182 -2.07 -0.94 3.21
CA ALA A 182 -1.42 0.30 2.79
C ALA A 182 -1.13 1.23 3.98
N VAL A 183 -2.08 1.41 4.91
CA VAL A 183 -1.87 2.20 6.13
C VAL A 183 -0.80 1.57 7.03
N ALA A 184 -0.80 0.24 7.16
CA ALA A 184 0.25 -0.48 7.90
C ALA A 184 1.64 -0.29 7.27
N LEU A 185 1.74 -0.36 5.94
CA LEU A 185 2.96 -0.11 5.19
C LEU A 185 3.49 1.33 5.40
N LEU A 186 2.61 2.33 5.33
CA LEU A 186 2.97 3.71 5.66
C LEU A 186 3.53 3.82 7.08
N GLY A 187 2.89 3.16 8.04
CA GLY A 187 3.36 3.06 9.42
C GLY A 187 4.74 2.42 9.55
N ALA A 188 5.00 1.33 8.81
CA ALA A 188 6.29 0.65 8.77
C ALA A 188 7.40 1.56 8.21
N VAL A 189 7.14 2.27 7.10
CA VAL A 189 8.07 3.24 6.51
C VAL A 189 8.34 4.39 7.46
N ALA A 190 7.30 4.97 8.09
CA ALA A 190 7.44 6.04 9.06
C ALA A 190 8.29 5.62 10.27
N ARG A 191 8.06 4.40 10.81
CA ARG A 191 8.83 3.85 11.94
C ARG A 191 10.29 3.56 11.56
N ALA A 192 10.53 3.01 10.38
CA ALA A 192 11.88 2.78 9.87
C ALA A 192 12.67 4.10 9.68
N ARG A 193 12.00 5.18 9.27
CA ARG A 193 12.59 6.53 9.22
C ARG A 193 12.91 7.07 10.61
N ALA A 194 11.99 6.94 11.56
CA ALA A 194 12.19 7.41 12.94
C ALA A 194 13.39 6.73 13.61
N ARG A 195 13.52 5.41 13.47
CA ARG A 195 14.66 4.64 14.03
C ARG A 195 16.01 5.12 13.52
N ARG A 196 16.11 5.51 12.24
CA ARG A 196 17.35 6.05 11.67
C ARG A 196 17.77 7.38 12.28
N ARG A 197 16.81 8.28 12.53
CA ARG A 197 17.09 9.59 13.15
C ARG A 197 17.66 9.43 14.56
N LEU A 198 17.19 8.43 15.31
CA LEU A 198 17.69 8.14 16.65
C LEU A 198 19.10 7.52 16.62
N GLY A 199 19.35 6.59 15.69
CA GLY A 199 20.69 5.99 15.52
C GLY A 199 21.78 6.99 15.18
N GLY A 200 21.48 7.99 14.33
CA GLY A 200 22.44 9.03 13.96
C GLY A 200 22.81 10.00 15.09
N ARG A 201 21.91 10.25 16.05
CA ARG A 201 22.19 11.15 17.19
C ARG A 201 23.11 10.54 18.24
N GLY A 202 23.04 9.22 18.45
CA GLY A 202 23.89 8.52 19.43
C GLY A 202 25.38 8.49 19.05
N GLN A 203 25.69 8.48 17.76
CA GLN A 203 27.07 8.34 17.27
C GLN A 203 27.90 9.62 17.43
N HIS A 204 27.27 10.80 17.41
CA HIS A 204 27.96 12.08 17.64
C HIS A 204 28.25 12.38 19.11
N ALA A 205 27.43 11.89 20.05
CA ALA A 205 27.64 12.13 21.48
C ALA A 205 28.80 11.32 22.08
N GLY A 206 29.13 10.15 21.51
CA GLY A 206 30.18 9.27 22.01
C GLY A 206 31.61 9.67 21.60
N SER A 207 31.77 10.36 20.46
CA SER A 207 33.11 10.67 19.91
C SER A 207 33.85 11.80 20.64
N GLY A 208 33.17 12.59 21.49
CA GLY A 208 33.76 13.74 22.18
C GLY A 208 34.42 13.44 23.53
N ARG A 209 34.37 12.20 24.03
CA ARG A 209 34.79 11.88 25.41
C ARG A 209 36.14 11.15 25.52
N LEU A 210 36.76 10.77 24.40
CA LEU A 210 38.01 10.01 24.39
C LEU A 210 39.28 10.84 24.14
N SER A 211 39.18 12.16 23.94
CA SER A 211 40.32 13.04 23.67
C SER A 211 40.78 13.89 24.86
N ARG A 212 40.33 13.62 26.09
CA ARG A 212 40.59 14.50 27.25
C ARG A 212 41.46 13.91 28.37
N THR A 213 42.11 12.77 28.16
CA THR A 213 43.01 12.16 29.15
C THR A 213 44.33 11.77 28.48
N GLY A 214 45.25 12.71 28.42
CA GLY A 214 46.58 12.55 27.86
C GLY A 214 47.40 13.79 28.15
N SER A 215 47.65 14.01 29.45
CA SER A 215 48.59 14.97 30.03
C SER A 215 49.74 14.20 30.66
#